data_AF-A0A382Q9E7-F1
#
_entry.id   AF-A0A382Q9E7-F1
#
_cell.length_a   1.000
_cell.length_b   1.000
_cell.length_c   1.000
_cell.angle_alpha   90.00
_cell.angle_beta   90.00
_cell.angle_gamma   90.00
#
_symmetry.space_group_name_H-M   'P 1'
#
loop_
_entity.id
_entity.type
_entity.pdbx_description
1 polymer ?
#
loop_
_entity_poly.entity_id
_entity_poly.type
_entity_poly.pdbx_seq_one_letter_code
_entity_poly.pdbx_strand_id
1 'polypeptide(L)'
;PPEISSTTIADDNSYIDVKFNGELLFTNDNGSGALVPGDFDLIFIQNTGNATAATILSLKKDDDMSEALASPLSGGETVIRIFLNITGTGAGVETITVVPTDAFSIYDAAGHSATTTINPVNKDTLFDMVAPQLTDPITFLSNINDPGGGMRYVRDNMPDIKVQVYDALSIGDNKITVRATATISGFPDATVFLSEDNGTTFATSVDIIGNNTPVALIIARLADGSELPDGSYSAVVITVTDEAGNSRSVTVDPFTIDATPPEFSSVVIIDPDSPTNSRLTVAFDSDVYKTNDGIGELGAGDQGYFKTVVTGGIAVVSSFAQNILEHNPSTRDTVV
;
A
#
# COMPACT_ATOMS: atom_id res chain seq x y z
N PRO A 1 -28.31 42.75 -6.67
CA PRO A 1 -28.05 41.86 -7.82
C PRO A 1 -27.65 40.48 -7.31
N PRO A 2 -28.00 39.40 -8.03
CA PRO A 2 -27.60 38.07 -7.66
C PRO A 2 -26.08 37.91 -7.64
N GLU A 3 -25.57 37.30 -6.58
CA GLU A 3 -24.17 36.92 -6.46
C GLU A 3 -24.09 35.53 -5.84
N ILE A 4 -23.26 34.65 -6.39
CA ILE A 4 -22.99 33.34 -5.79
C ILE A 4 -22.28 33.57 -4.46
N SER A 5 -22.81 32.94 -3.42
CA SER A 5 -22.34 33.05 -2.03
C SER A 5 -21.59 31.80 -1.57
N SER A 6 -21.87 30.63 -2.15
CA SER A 6 -21.13 29.39 -1.93
C SER A 6 -21.41 28.37 -3.03
N THR A 7 -20.45 27.49 -3.25
CA THR A 7 -20.60 26.26 -4.02
C THR A 7 -20.23 25.05 -3.17
N THR A 8 -20.88 23.90 -3.40
CA THR A 8 -20.57 22.65 -2.70
C THR A 8 -20.75 21.46 -3.64
N ILE A 9 -19.67 20.75 -3.93
CA ILE A 9 -19.66 19.52 -4.72
C ILE A 9 -20.14 18.35 -3.85
N ALA A 10 -20.88 17.42 -4.47
CA ALA A 10 -21.28 16.17 -3.83
C ALA A 10 -20.09 15.22 -3.65
N ASP A 11 -20.10 14.41 -2.59
CA ASP A 11 -19.04 13.43 -2.28
C ASP A 11 -18.76 12.42 -3.42
N ASP A 12 -19.71 12.21 -4.33
CA ASP A 12 -19.59 11.34 -5.51
C ASP A 12 -19.35 12.09 -6.83
N ASN A 13 -19.08 13.40 -6.76
CA ASN A 13 -18.90 14.31 -7.89
C ASN A 13 -20.09 14.41 -8.87
N SER A 14 -21.28 13.92 -8.50
CA SER A 14 -22.44 13.85 -9.40
C SER A 14 -23.14 15.20 -9.61
N TYR A 15 -23.02 16.13 -8.67
CA TYR A 15 -23.56 17.48 -8.78
C TYR A 15 -22.76 18.50 -7.97
N ILE A 16 -23.03 19.77 -8.24
CA ILE A 16 -22.59 20.91 -7.42
C ILE A 16 -23.79 21.78 -7.08
N ASP A 17 -23.97 22.09 -5.80
CA ASP A 17 -24.98 23.02 -5.32
C ASP A 17 -24.40 24.44 -5.34
N VAL A 18 -25.13 25.36 -5.97
CA VAL A 18 -24.73 26.76 -6.17
C VAL A 18 -25.74 27.64 -5.46
N LYS A 19 -25.32 28.27 -4.36
CA LYS A 19 -26.17 29.12 -3.54
C LYS A 19 -25.90 30.58 -3.80
N PHE A 20 -26.94 31.35 -4.10
CA PHE A 20 -26.86 32.79 -4.25
C PHE A 20 -27.14 33.53 -2.93
N ASN A 21 -26.78 34.81 -2.88
CA ASN A 21 -26.88 35.72 -1.74
C ASN A 21 -28.32 36.06 -1.27
N GLY A 22 -29.30 35.21 -1.56
CA GLY A 22 -30.71 35.34 -1.17
C GLY A 22 -31.62 35.95 -2.23
N GLU A 23 -31.08 36.38 -3.37
CA GLU A 23 -31.87 36.85 -4.51
C GLU A 23 -32.58 35.68 -5.22
N LEU A 24 -33.82 35.90 -5.63
CA LEU A 24 -34.60 34.96 -6.43
C LEU A 24 -34.11 35.01 -7.89
N LEU A 25 -33.80 33.87 -8.49
CA LEU A 25 -33.09 33.80 -9.77
C LEU A 25 -34.02 33.50 -10.95
N PHE A 26 -33.82 34.20 -12.08
CA PHE A 26 -34.60 34.07 -13.30
C PHE A 26 -33.72 34.16 -14.55
N THR A 27 -34.12 33.48 -15.64
CA THR A 27 -33.41 33.56 -16.93
C THR A 27 -33.75 34.84 -17.71
N ASN A 28 -34.93 35.44 -17.46
CA ASN A 28 -35.34 36.70 -18.09
C ASN A 28 -35.29 37.88 -17.11
N ASP A 29 -34.97 39.06 -17.63
CA ASP A 29 -34.86 40.35 -16.91
C ASP A 29 -36.18 40.90 -16.35
N ASN A 30 -37.30 40.23 -16.61
CA ASN A 30 -38.63 40.59 -16.12
C ASN A 30 -39.10 39.71 -14.93
N GLY A 31 -38.17 38.97 -14.31
CA GLY A 31 -38.49 38.09 -13.17
C GLY A 31 -39.29 36.85 -13.57
N SER A 32 -39.02 36.28 -14.75
CA SER A 32 -39.71 35.08 -15.23
C SER A 32 -38.76 34.06 -15.87
N GLY A 33 -39.23 32.81 -15.94
CA GLY A 33 -38.50 31.70 -16.53
C GLY A 33 -37.48 31.07 -15.58
N ALA A 34 -37.45 29.73 -15.59
CA ALA A 34 -36.48 28.94 -14.86
C ALA A 34 -35.10 29.02 -15.51
N LEU A 35 -34.04 28.89 -14.71
CA LEU A 35 -32.69 28.80 -15.26
C LEU A 35 -32.53 27.53 -16.10
N VAL A 36 -31.71 27.62 -17.15
CA VAL A 36 -31.37 26.55 -18.08
C VAL A 36 -29.85 26.34 -18.14
N PRO A 37 -29.35 25.18 -18.59
CA PRO A 37 -27.90 24.92 -18.61
C PRO A 37 -27.05 25.99 -19.29
N GLY A 38 -27.58 26.68 -20.30
CA GLY A 38 -26.87 27.77 -20.99
C GLY A 38 -26.69 29.05 -20.17
N ASP A 39 -27.32 29.16 -19.00
CA ASP A 39 -27.19 30.32 -18.11
C ASP A 39 -25.90 30.27 -17.26
N PHE A 40 -25.22 29.11 -17.24
CA PHE A 40 -23.97 28.90 -16.52
C PHE A 40 -22.86 28.37 -17.42
N ASP A 41 -21.62 28.79 -17.12
CA ASP A 41 -20.40 28.18 -17.61
C ASP A 41 -19.67 27.46 -16.47
N LEU A 42 -19.01 26.34 -16.81
CA LEU A 42 -18.08 25.64 -15.94
C LEU A 42 -16.65 25.84 -16.43
N ILE A 43 -15.78 26.35 -15.56
CA ILE A 43 -14.34 26.38 -15.79
C ILE A 43 -13.73 25.21 -15.03
N PHE A 44 -13.31 24.19 -15.76
CA PHE A 44 -12.63 23.01 -15.21
C PHE A 44 -11.11 23.16 -15.30
N ILE A 45 -10.41 22.87 -14.20
CA ILE A 45 -8.95 22.81 -14.16
C ILE A 45 -8.53 21.48 -13.55
N GLN A 46 -7.80 20.67 -14.32
CA GLN A 46 -7.38 19.32 -13.92
C GLN A 46 -6.35 19.30 -12.77
N ASN A 47 -5.49 20.32 -12.63
CA ASN A 47 -4.45 20.36 -11.57
C ASN A 47 -3.69 19.04 -11.35
N THR A 48 -3.30 18.35 -12.43
CA THR A 48 -2.61 17.04 -12.41
C THR A 48 -3.45 15.83 -11.96
N GLY A 49 -4.74 16.01 -11.70
CA GLY A 49 -5.69 14.93 -11.40
C GLY A 49 -6.06 14.06 -12.62
N ASN A 50 -6.94 13.10 -12.38
CA ASN A 50 -7.31 12.06 -13.35
C ASN A 50 -8.52 12.45 -14.21
N ALA A 51 -9.45 13.26 -13.70
CA ALA A 51 -10.57 13.74 -14.49
C ALA A 51 -10.10 14.76 -15.54
N THR A 52 -10.60 14.63 -16.77
CA THR A 52 -10.15 15.42 -17.93
C THR A 52 -11.13 16.50 -18.36
N ALA A 53 -12.40 16.43 -17.92
CA ALA A 53 -13.42 17.42 -18.24
C ALA A 53 -14.60 17.36 -17.25
N ALA A 54 -15.30 18.48 -17.10
CA ALA A 54 -16.59 18.59 -16.43
C ALA A 54 -17.55 19.41 -17.29
N THR A 55 -18.78 18.93 -17.49
CA THR A 55 -19.83 19.61 -18.24
C THR A 55 -21.15 19.60 -17.47
N ILE A 56 -22.02 20.58 -17.72
CA ILE A 56 -23.37 20.60 -17.15
C ILE A 56 -24.23 19.53 -17.82
N LEU A 57 -24.80 18.63 -17.03
CA LEU A 57 -25.78 17.64 -17.47
C LEU A 57 -27.19 18.23 -17.43
N SER A 58 -27.61 18.74 -16.26
CA SER A 58 -28.92 19.38 -16.08
C SER A 58 -28.92 20.33 -14.87
N LEU A 59 -29.91 21.22 -14.82
CA LEU A 59 -30.16 22.09 -13.66
C LEU A 59 -31.46 21.69 -12.98
N LYS A 60 -31.44 21.55 -11.66
CA LYS A 60 -32.58 21.10 -10.85
C LYS A 60 -32.61 21.84 -9.51
N LYS A 61 -33.70 21.63 -8.76
CA LYS A 61 -33.77 21.98 -7.34
C LYS A 61 -32.84 21.07 -6.53
N ASP A 62 -32.44 21.54 -5.36
CA ASP A 62 -31.60 20.81 -4.40
C ASP A 62 -32.38 19.81 -3.54
N ASP A 63 -33.55 19.36 -4.00
CA ASP A 63 -34.51 18.56 -3.22
C ASP A 63 -34.25 17.05 -3.26
N ASP A 64 -33.45 16.56 -4.21
CA ASP A 64 -33.04 15.14 -4.28
C ASP A 64 -31.64 15.01 -4.91
N MET A 65 -30.83 14.08 -4.41
CA MET A 65 -29.48 13.82 -4.90
C MET A 65 -29.47 13.10 -6.26
N SER A 66 -30.58 12.47 -6.66
CA SER A 66 -30.73 11.79 -7.94
C SER A 66 -31.31 12.74 -8.99
N GLU A 67 -30.62 12.85 -10.13
CA GLU A 67 -31.04 13.70 -11.26
C GLU A 67 -32.47 13.40 -11.75
N ALA A 68 -32.84 12.13 -11.74
CA ALA A 68 -34.15 11.65 -12.18
C ALA A 68 -35.28 11.96 -11.20
N LEU A 69 -34.97 12.18 -9.92
CA LEU A 69 -35.94 12.45 -8.85
C LEU A 69 -36.00 13.93 -8.47
N ALA A 70 -34.91 14.67 -8.68
CA ALA A 70 -34.84 16.10 -8.41
C ALA A 70 -35.84 16.87 -9.25
N SER A 71 -36.59 17.76 -8.59
CA SER A 71 -37.65 18.54 -9.24
C SER A 71 -37.05 19.53 -10.26
N PRO A 72 -37.75 19.82 -11.37
CA PRO A 72 -37.32 20.85 -12.30
C PRO A 72 -37.34 22.23 -11.63
N LEU A 73 -36.44 23.11 -12.08
CA LEU A 73 -36.48 24.52 -11.71
C LEU A 73 -37.78 25.17 -12.21
N SER A 74 -38.29 26.12 -11.44
CA SER A 74 -39.52 26.86 -11.72
C SER A 74 -39.28 28.36 -11.89
N GLY A 75 -38.07 28.84 -11.56
CA GLY A 75 -37.75 30.26 -11.43
C GLY A 75 -37.99 30.72 -10.00
N GLY A 76 -37.09 31.59 -9.53
CA GLY A 76 -37.10 32.12 -8.17
C GLY A 76 -36.43 31.23 -7.13
N GLU A 77 -35.72 30.18 -7.54
CA GLU A 77 -34.84 29.45 -6.63
C GLU A 77 -33.67 30.32 -6.16
N THR A 78 -33.16 30.05 -4.96
CA THR A 78 -31.95 30.71 -4.40
C THR A 78 -30.74 29.77 -4.34
N VAL A 79 -31.00 28.46 -4.51
CA VAL A 79 -30.02 27.39 -4.61
C VAL A 79 -30.33 26.62 -5.88
N ILE A 80 -29.31 26.37 -6.69
CA ILE A 80 -29.40 25.63 -7.94
C ILE A 80 -28.50 24.42 -7.84
N ARG A 81 -29.04 23.22 -8.03
CA ARG A 81 -28.25 22.01 -8.19
C ARG A 81 -27.88 21.84 -9.65
N ILE A 82 -26.59 21.84 -9.94
CA ILE A 82 -26.06 21.55 -11.27
C ILE A 82 -25.60 20.11 -11.27
N PHE A 83 -26.34 19.22 -11.94
CA PHE A 83 -25.88 17.87 -12.19
C PHE A 83 -24.72 17.90 -13.19
N LEU A 84 -23.66 17.17 -12.87
CA LEU A 84 -22.40 17.19 -13.60
C LEU A 84 -22.24 15.92 -14.43
N ASN A 85 -21.59 16.07 -15.58
CA ASN A 85 -21.02 14.97 -16.33
C ASN A 85 -19.50 15.13 -16.32
N ILE A 86 -18.81 14.29 -15.53
CA ILE A 86 -17.36 14.27 -15.37
C ILE A 86 -16.76 13.19 -16.28
N THR A 87 -15.74 13.55 -17.06
CA THR A 87 -14.97 12.58 -17.85
C THR A 87 -13.72 12.17 -17.05
N GLY A 88 -13.63 10.88 -16.70
CA GLY A 88 -12.58 10.35 -15.81
C GLY A 88 -13.05 10.25 -14.35
N THR A 89 -12.13 9.99 -13.43
CA THR A 89 -12.40 9.85 -12.00
C THR A 89 -11.76 11.02 -11.25
N GLY A 90 -12.47 11.68 -10.33
CA GLY A 90 -11.91 12.76 -9.52
C GLY A 90 -10.81 12.22 -8.61
N ALA A 91 -9.65 12.87 -8.63
CA ALA A 91 -8.46 12.52 -7.85
C ALA A 91 -8.21 13.53 -6.70
N GLY A 92 -9.22 14.32 -6.32
CA GLY A 92 -9.14 15.24 -5.18
C GLY A 92 -8.45 16.57 -5.44
N VAL A 93 -7.91 16.79 -6.64
CA VAL A 93 -7.12 17.98 -6.96
C VAL A 93 -7.73 18.81 -8.09
N GLU A 94 -8.60 18.22 -8.90
CA GLU A 94 -9.31 18.92 -9.96
C GLU A 94 -10.31 19.93 -9.38
N THR A 95 -10.45 21.08 -10.02
CA THR A 95 -11.34 22.13 -9.53
C THR A 95 -12.35 22.56 -10.59
N ILE A 96 -13.58 22.80 -10.16
CA ILE A 96 -14.65 23.39 -10.96
C ILE A 96 -14.93 24.79 -10.43
N THR A 97 -15.01 25.77 -11.33
CA THR A 97 -15.54 27.10 -11.01
C THR A 97 -16.84 27.31 -11.78
N VAL A 98 -17.92 27.66 -11.06
CA VAL A 98 -19.23 27.95 -11.64
C VAL A 98 -19.42 29.46 -11.76
N VAL A 99 -19.78 29.93 -12.95
CA VAL A 99 -20.10 31.33 -13.19
C VAL A 99 -21.34 31.46 -14.08
N PRO A 100 -22.12 32.54 -13.96
CA PRO A 100 -23.08 32.89 -15.00
C PRO A 100 -22.36 33.07 -16.34
N THR A 101 -22.95 32.58 -17.44
CA THR A 101 -22.34 32.62 -18.79
C THR A 101 -21.96 34.04 -19.21
N ASP A 102 -22.86 35.00 -18.97
CA ASP A 102 -22.59 36.42 -19.18
C ASP A 102 -23.50 37.32 -18.30
N ALA A 103 -23.37 38.64 -18.48
CA ALA A 103 -24.19 39.64 -17.80
C ALA A 103 -25.67 39.69 -18.28
N PHE A 104 -26.10 38.74 -19.11
CA PHE A 104 -27.46 38.65 -19.65
C PHE A 104 -28.10 37.27 -19.42
N SER A 105 -27.49 36.42 -18.61
CA SER A 105 -27.88 35.01 -18.45
C SER A 105 -28.74 34.74 -17.20
N ILE A 106 -28.53 35.50 -16.13
CA ILE A 106 -29.23 35.31 -14.84
C ILE A 106 -29.59 36.68 -14.27
N TYR A 107 -30.83 36.83 -13.79
CA TYR A 107 -31.37 38.06 -13.25
C TYR A 107 -32.05 37.85 -11.90
N ASP A 108 -32.11 38.91 -11.09
CA ASP A 108 -33.07 38.99 -9.98
C ASP A 108 -34.49 39.35 -10.46
N ALA A 109 -35.46 39.32 -9.56
CA ALA A 109 -36.85 39.69 -9.85
C ALA A 109 -37.04 41.14 -10.35
N ALA A 110 -36.07 42.03 -10.10
CA ALA A 110 -36.08 43.42 -10.53
C ALA A 110 -35.32 43.64 -11.84
N GLY A 111 -34.74 42.59 -12.44
CA GLY A 111 -34.03 42.64 -13.71
C GLY A 111 -32.56 43.04 -13.60
N HIS A 112 -31.96 43.05 -12.40
CA HIS A 112 -30.51 43.23 -12.30
C HIS A 112 -29.80 41.92 -12.58
N SER A 113 -28.78 41.99 -13.44
CA SER A 113 -27.97 40.84 -13.82
C SER A 113 -27.15 40.30 -12.64
N ALA A 114 -26.95 38.98 -12.66
CA ALA A 114 -26.01 38.30 -11.79
C ALA A 114 -24.57 38.74 -12.08
N THR A 115 -23.75 38.68 -11.03
CA THR A 115 -22.33 39.00 -11.13
C THR A 115 -21.57 37.85 -11.81
N THR A 116 -20.74 38.15 -12.81
CA THR A 116 -19.86 37.19 -13.50
C THR A 116 -18.45 37.09 -12.91
N THR A 117 -18.21 37.78 -11.79
CA THR A 117 -16.92 37.79 -11.09
C THR A 117 -16.59 36.40 -10.58
N ILE A 118 -15.38 35.93 -10.90
CA ILE A 118 -14.81 34.72 -10.30
C ILE A 118 -14.16 35.08 -8.98
N ASN A 119 -14.62 34.44 -7.91
CA ASN A 119 -14.01 34.51 -6.58
C ASN A 119 -13.90 33.09 -5.99
N PRO A 120 -13.27 32.93 -4.80
CA PRO A 120 -13.15 31.61 -4.17
C PRO A 120 -14.49 30.92 -3.83
N VAL A 121 -15.60 31.65 -3.68
CA VAL A 121 -16.90 31.04 -3.34
C VAL A 121 -17.63 30.45 -4.56
N ASN A 122 -17.12 30.70 -5.77
CA ASN A 122 -17.57 30.08 -7.01
C ASN A 122 -16.86 28.76 -7.33
N LYS A 123 -15.82 28.43 -6.57
CA LYS A 123 -14.87 27.37 -6.88
C LYS A 123 -14.98 26.27 -5.84
N ASP A 124 -14.96 25.04 -6.32
CA ASP A 124 -14.84 23.86 -5.47
C ASP A 124 -13.93 22.80 -6.11
N THR A 125 -13.57 21.79 -5.32
CA THR A 125 -12.65 20.72 -5.71
C THR A 125 -13.42 19.41 -5.84
N LEU A 126 -13.12 18.62 -6.87
CA LEU A 126 -13.68 17.28 -6.97
C LEU A 126 -13.26 16.45 -5.76
N PHE A 127 -14.16 15.59 -5.27
CA PHE A 127 -13.81 14.57 -4.30
C PHE A 127 -12.90 13.53 -4.92
N ASP A 128 -11.98 13.03 -4.10
CA ASP A 128 -11.08 11.95 -4.48
C ASP A 128 -11.78 10.59 -4.40
N MET A 129 -11.84 9.91 -5.54
CA MET A 129 -12.43 8.58 -5.70
C MET A 129 -11.39 7.60 -6.30
N VAL A 130 -10.10 7.96 -6.27
CA VAL A 130 -9.02 7.19 -6.90
C VAL A 130 -8.21 6.51 -5.81
N ALA A 131 -8.10 5.18 -5.86
CA ALA A 131 -7.22 4.45 -4.95
C ALA A 131 -5.73 4.75 -5.23
N PRO A 132 -4.87 4.72 -4.18
CA PRO A 132 -3.45 4.94 -4.35
C PRO A 132 -2.82 3.93 -5.31
N GLN A 133 -1.83 4.37 -6.06
CA GLN A 133 -1.00 3.52 -6.89
C GLN A 133 0.12 2.91 -6.03
N LEU A 134 -0.02 1.64 -5.69
CA LEU A 134 1.01 0.84 -5.03
C LEU A 134 1.89 0.12 -6.07
N THR A 135 3.20 0.35 -5.99
CA THR A 135 4.19 -0.29 -6.87
C THR A 135 4.31 -1.78 -6.56
N ASP A 136 4.26 -2.61 -7.60
CA ASP A 136 4.27 -4.08 -7.58
C ASP A 136 5.38 -4.57 -8.54
N PRO A 137 6.25 -5.53 -8.17
CA PRO A 137 6.29 -6.30 -6.93
C PRO A 137 6.79 -5.53 -5.70
N ILE A 138 6.22 -5.87 -4.54
CA ILE A 138 6.79 -5.52 -3.24
C ILE A 138 8.04 -6.37 -3.04
N THR A 139 9.15 -5.72 -2.73
CA THR A 139 10.47 -6.36 -2.64
C THR A 139 10.97 -6.36 -1.21
N PHE A 140 11.65 -7.44 -0.82
CA PHE A 140 12.45 -7.46 0.39
C PHE A 140 13.76 -6.70 0.17
N LEU A 141 14.25 -6.06 1.21
CA LEU A 141 15.46 -5.25 1.17
C LEU A 141 16.72 -6.06 1.49
N SER A 142 16.60 -7.10 2.33
CA SER A 142 17.74 -7.89 2.79
C SER A 142 17.40 -9.36 3.10
N ASN A 143 18.43 -10.16 3.43
CA ASN A 143 18.30 -11.52 3.97
C ASN A 143 17.55 -12.54 3.11
N ILE A 144 17.52 -12.34 1.78
CA ILE A 144 16.89 -13.25 0.81
C ILE A 144 17.88 -14.23 0.22
N ASN A 145 17.50 -15.51 0.23
CA ASN A 145 18.09 -16.55 -0.59
C ASN A 145 17.03 -17.08 -1.58
N ASP A 146 17.37 -17.13 -2.85
CA ASP A 146 16.54 -17.69 -3.92
C ASP A 146 17.30 -18.83 -4.60
N PRO A 147 17.23 -20.06 -4.06
CA PRO A 147 17.92 -21.22 -4.64
C PRO A 147 17.33 -21.65 -6.00
N GLY A 148 16.29 -20.98 -6.50
CA GLY A 148 15.55 -21.35 -7.70
C GLY A 148 14.41 -22.33 -7.43
N GLY A 149 13.64 -22.66 -8.49
CA GLY A 149 12.49 -23.56 -8.38
C GLY A 149 11.24 -22.94 -7.73
N GLY A 150 11.21 -21.62 -7.56
CA GLY A 150 10.07 -20.89 -6.98
C GLY A 150 10.08 -20.82 -5.44
N MET A 151 11.17 -21.25 -4.79
CA MET A 151 11.35 -21.15 -3.35
C MET A 151 12.15 -19.89 -3.01
N ARG A 152 11.65 -19.07 -2.09
CA ARG A 152 12.36 -17.92 -1.52
C ARG A 152 12.47 -18.09 -0.02
N TYR A 153 13.69 -18.03 0.51
CA TYR A 153 13.95 -18.09 1.95
C TYR A 153 14.38 -16.73 2.47
N VAL A 154 13.79 -16.33 3.59
CA VAL A 154 14.14 -15.15 4.38
C VAL A 154 14.86 -15.63 5.64
N ARG A 155 16.13 -15.26 5.80
CA ARG A 155 16.98 -15.65 6.94
C ARG A 155 16.85 -14.74 8.16
N ASP A 156 15.73 -14.05 8.25
CA ASP A 156 15.48 -13.03 9.26
C ASP A 156 14.00 -13.09 9.66
N ASN A 157 13.75 -13.16 10.96
CA ASN A 157 12.41 -13.26 11.52
C ASN A 157 11.74 -11.89 11.69
N MET A 158 12.44 -10.81 11.34
CA MET A 158 11.89 -9.46 11.22
C MET A 158 12.22 -8.84 9.86
N PRO A 159 11.65 -9.39 8.76
CA PRO A 159 11.99 -8.94 7.42
C PRO A 159 11.62 -7.48 7.18
N ASP A 160 12.47 -6.82 6.39
CA ASP A 160 12.23 -5.49 5.86
C ASP A 160 11.78 -5.53 4.40
N ILE A 161 10.65 -4.87 4.13
CA ILE A 161 10.07 -4.71 2.79
C ILE A 161 10.18 -3.27 2.33
N LYS A 162 10.18 -3.08 1.01
CA LYS A 162 10.11 -1.76 0.38
C LYS A 162 8.75 -1.55 -0.26
N VAL A 163 8.07 -0.50 0.18
CA VAL A 163 6.77 -0.04 -0.34
C VAL A 163 6.96 1.31 -1.04
N GLN A 164 6.30 1.52 -2.18
CA GLN A 164 6.34 2.78 -2.91
C GLN A 164 4.94 3.10 -3.43
N VAL A 165 4.37 4.20 -2.94
CA VAL A 165 2.99 4.59 -3.20
C VAL A 165 2.93 5.98 -3.80
N TYR A 166 2.07 6.16 -4.79
CA TYR A 166 1.69 7.46 -5.32
C TYR A 166 0.18 7.66 -5.23
N ASP A 167 -0.24 8.82 -4.73
CA ASP A 167 -1.62 9.28 -4.82
C ASP A 167 -1.65 10.78 -5.17
N ALA A 168 -2.63 11.24 -5.94
CA ALA A 168 -2.64 12.63 -6.43
C ALA A 168 -2.96 13.65 -5.33
N LEU A 169 -3.87 13.31 -4.42
CA LEU A 169 -4.25 14.17 -3.28
C LEU A 169 -3.29 13.96 -2.10
N SER A 170 -2.97 12.71 -1.79
CA SER A 170 -2.31 12.27 -0.55
C SER A 170 -0.78 12.25 -0.67
N ILE A 171 -0.17 13.29 -1.25
CA ILE A 171 1.28 13.36 -1.50
C ILE A 171 2.13 13.76 -0.29
N GLY A 172 1.54 14.30 0.77
CA GLY A 172 2.26 14.77 1.95
C GLY A 172 2.76 13.65 2.88
N ASP A 173 3.50 14.03 3.91
CA ASP A 173 3.94 13.10 4.97
C ASP A 173 2.74 12.56 5.75
N ASN A 174 2.76 11.26 6.03
CA ASN A 174 1.73 10.54 6.80
C ASN A 174 0.32 10.68 6.21
N LYS A 175 0.22 10.57 4.88
CA LYS A 175 -1.03 10.74 4.12
C LYS A 175 -1.58 9.44 3.55
N ILE A 176 -0.76 8.40 3.51
CA ILE A 176 -1.15 7.06 3.12
C ILE A 176 -1.05 6.16 4.34
N THR A 177 -2.16 5.53 4.74
CA THR A 177 -2.14 4.50 5.77
C THR A 177 -1.84 3.14 5.16
N VAL A 178 -0.85 2.43 5.70
CA VAL A 178 -0.44 1.09 5.27
C VAL A 178 -0.85 0.08 6.33
N ARG A 179 -1.45 -1.04 5.90
CA ARG A 179 -1.81 -2.20 6.73
C ARG A 179 -1.31 -3.48 6.10
N ALA A 180 -1.08 -4.50 6.91
CA ALA A 180 -0.63 -5.79 6.43
C ALA A 180 -1.36 -6.95 7.11
N THR A 181 -1.69 -7.98 6.33
CA THR A 181 -2.14 -9.29 6.82
C THR A 181 -1.31 -10.39 6.19
N ALA A 182 -1.24 -11.55 6.84
CA ALA A 182 -0.43 -12.68 6.39
C ALA A 182 -1.19 -14.01 6.52
N THR A 183 -0.94 -14.92 5.58
CA THR A 183 -1.23 -16.35 5.76
C THR A 183 0.05 -17.05 6.23
N ILE A 184 0.08 -17.46 7.51
CA ILE A 184 1.27 -18.03 8.15
C ILE A 184 1.08 -19.53 8.33
N SER A 185 1.89 -20.35 7.68
CA SER A 185 1.83 -21.82 7.75
C SER A 185 0.42 -22.38 7.53
N GLY A 186 -0.33 -21.76 6.63
CA GLY A 186 -1.71 -22.14 6.27
C GLY A 186 -2.80 -21.50 7.15
N PHE A 187 -2.46 -20.69 8.15
CA PHE A 187 -3.42 -19.91 8.94
C PHE A 187 -3.63 -18.53 8.28
N PRO A 188 -4.79 -18.28 7.66
CA PRO A 188 -5.02 -17.05 6.89
C PRO A 188 -5.30 -15.85 7.79
N ASP A 189 -5.18 -14.66 7.19
CA ASP A 189 -5.63 -13.37 7.73
C ASP A 189 -5.06 -12.99 9.11
N ALA A 190 -3.87 -13.48 9.44
CA ALA A 190 -3.14 -13.03 10.63
C ALA A 190 -2.76 -11.55 10.44
N THR A 191 -3.17 -10.68 11.37
CA THR A 191 -2.68 -9.31 11.41
C THR A 191 -1.21 -9.31 11.82
N VAL A 192 -0.37 -8.64 11.04
CA VAL A 192 1.05 -8.40 11.39
C VAL A 192 1.23 -6.92 11.74
N PHE A 193 2.33 -6.62 12.41
CA PHE A 193 2.67 -5.27 12.82
C PHE A 193 3.76 -4.72 11.90
N LEU A 194 3.68 -3.43 11.61
CA LEU A 194 4.58 -2.70 10.74
C LEU A 194 5.34 -1.65 11.56
N SER A 195 6.55 -1.35 11.12
CA SER A 195 7.39 -0.27 11.63
C SER A 195 8.02 0.50 10.48
N GLU A 196 7.81 1.80 10.45
CA GLU A 196 8.42 2.78 9.54
C GLU A 196 9.66 3.47 10.14
N ASP A 197 9.93 3.22 11.43
CA ASP A 197 10.92 3.91 12.26
C ASP A 197 12.14 3.04 12.60
N ASN A 198 12.48 2.11 11.70
CA ASN A 198 13.60 1.18 11.86
C ASN A 198 13.49 0.32 13.14
N GLY A 199 12.27 -0.13 13.44
CA GLY A 199 11.97 -1.11 14.48
C GLY A 199 11.84 -0.52 15.88
N THR A 200 11.69 0.81 16.03
CA THR A 200 11.51 1.41 17.36
C THR A 200 10.08 1.32 17.87
N THR A 201 9.09 1.37 16.98
CA THR A 201 7.67 1.18 17.32
C THR A 201 6.98 0.31 16.28
N PHE A 202 5.98 -0.45 16.72
CA PHE A 202 5.24 -1.37 15.88
C PHE A 202 3.73 -1.17 16.05
N ALA A 203 3.02 -1.05 14.93
CA ALA A 203 1.59 -0.83 14.90
C ALA A 203 0.91 -1.69 13.83
N THR A 204 -0.39 -1.92 13.97
CA THR A 204 -1.19 -2.65 12.95
C THR A 204 -1.41 -1.81 11.68
N SER A 205 -1.09 -0.53 11.74
CA SER A 205 -1.00 0.37 10.61
C SER A 205 0.05 1.44 10.84
N VAL A 206 0.71 1.86 9.77
CA VAL A 206 1.70 2.95 9.78
C VAL A 206 1.33 3.94 8.68
N ASP A 207 1.65 5.21 8.88
CA ASP A 207 1.37 6.24 7.88
C ASP A 207 2.66 6.59 7.14
N ILE A 208 2.58 6.66 5.81
CA ILE A 208 3.72 6.95 4.93
C ILE A 208 3.42 8.11 4.00
N ILE A 209 4.47 8.57 3.32
CA ILE A 209 4.38 9.58 2.26
C ILE A 209 3.82 8.98 0.96
N GLY A 210 2.89 9.66 0.30
CA GLY A 210 2.27 9.23 -0.97
C GLY A 210 2.83 9.92 -2.22
N ASN A 211 4.06 10.45 -2.16
CA ASN A 211 4.68 11.19 -3.28
C ASN A 211 5.54 10.32 -4.22
N ASN A 212 5.32 9.01 -4.23
CA ASN A 212 6.13 8.04 -4.96
C ASN A 212 7.56 7.84 -4.42
N THR A 213 7.85 8.23 -3.17
CA THR A 213 9.13 7.91 -2.52
C THR A 213 9.09 6.50 -1.91
N PRO A 214 10.10 5.64 -2.15
CA PRO A 214 10.21 4.37 -1.46
C PRO A 214 10.35 4.49 0.07
N VAL A 215 9.59 3.69 0.80
CA VAL A 215 9.64 3.58 2.27
C VAL A 215 9.96 2.14 2.64
N ALA A 216 10.92 1.97 3.55
CA ALA A 216 11.26 0.68 4.14
C ALA A 216 10.35 0.44 5.36
N LEU A 217 9.73 -0.74 5.41
CA LEU A 217 8.89 -1.16 6.53
C LEU A 217 9.40 -2.49 7.09
N ILE A 218 9.52 -2.60 8.41
CA ILE A 218 9.83 -3.86 9.09
C ILE A 218 8.54 -4.53 9.51
N ILE A 219 8.45 -5.84 9.31
CA ILE A 219 7.28 -6.65 9.70
C ILE A 219 7.60 -7.43 10.98
N ALA A 220 6.70 -7.36 11.95
CA ALA A 220 6.77 -8.10 13.21
C ALA A 220 5.47 -8.84 13.52
N ARG A 221 5.54 -9.80 14.44
CA ARG A 221 4.37 -10.58 14.86
C ARG A 221 3.45 -9.81 15.79
N LEU A 222 4.00 -8.99 16.69
CA LEU A 222 3.28 -8.28 17.75
C LEU A 222 3.78 -6.85 17.89
N ALA A 223 3.01 -6.02 18.62
CA ALA A 223 3.31 -4.61 18.89
C ALA A 223 4.60 -4.37 19.70
N ASP A 224 5.12 -5.40 20.38
CA ASP A 224 6.37 -5.32 21.13
C ASP A 224 7.61 -5.62 20.27
N GLY A 225 7.43 -5.79 18.95
CA GLY A 225 8.50 -6.16 18.04
C GLY A 225 8.87 -7.65 18.09
N SER A 226 8.01 -8.50 18.67
CA SER A 226 8.23 -9.95 18.62
C SER A 226 8.45 -10.45 17.20
N GLU A 227 9.50 -11.25 17.04
CA GLU A 227 9.88 -11.94 15.82
C GLU A 227 8.73 -12.79 15.25
N LEU A 228 8.65 -12.86 13.92
CA LEU A 228 7.79 -13.79 13.19
C LEU A 228 8.31 -15.23 13.38
N PRO A 229 7.44 -16.25 13.43
CA PRO A 229 7.90 -17.63 13.49
C PRO A 229 8.45 -18.09 12.13
N ASP A 230 9.41 -19.01 12.19
CA ASP A 230 9.82 -19.80 11.01
C ASP A 230 8.61 -20.52 10.43
N GLY A 231 8.54 -20.59 9.11
CA GLY A 231 7.41 -21.20 8.39
C GLY A 231 7.12 -20.56 7.05
N SER A 232 6.08 -21.06 6.39
CA SER A 232 5.69 -20.61 5.05
C SER A 232 4.72 -19.42 5.12
N TYR A 233 4.97 -18.41 4.30
CA TYR A 233 4.16 -17.20 4.13
C TYR A 233 3.67 -17.16 2.69
N SER A 234 2.43 -17.60 2.47
CA SER A 234 1.87 -17.79 1.13
C SER A 234 1.05 -16.62 0.61
N ALA A 235 0.63 -15.72 1.49
CA ALA A 235 -0.11 -14.51 1.14
C ALA A 235 0.12 -13.43 2.20
N VAL A 236 1.16 -12.62 2.02
CA VAL A 236 1.31 -11.35 2.76
C VAL A 236 0.67 -10.26 1.91
N VAL A 237 -0.42 -9.69 2.39
CA VAL A 237 -1.19 -8.68 1.67
C VAL A 237 -0.92 -7.32 2.29
N ILE A 238 -0.33 -6.42 1.50
CA ILE A 238 -0.15 -5.03 1.88
C ILE A 238 -1.31 -4.23 1.31
N THR A 239 -2.02 -3.50 2.17
CA THR A 239 -3.12 -2.62 1.80
C THR A 239 -2.74 -1.19 2.11
N VAL A 240 -2.90 -0.31 1.12
CA VAL A 240 -2.68 1.13 1.26
C VAL A 240 -4.00 1.86 1.08
N THR A 241 -4.22 2.88 1.90
CA THR A 241 -5.45 3.69 1.92
C THR A 241 -5.06 5.17 1.95
N ASP A 242 -5.67 5.98 1.09
CA ASP A 242 -5.51 7.45 1.11
C ASP A 242 -6.38 8.14 2.17
N GLU A 243 -6.27 9.47 2.27
CA GLU A 243 -7.08 10.28 3.18
C GLU A 243 -8.57 10.31 2.83
N ALA A 244 -8.94 10.02 1.57
CA ALA A 244 -10.32 9.94 1.12
C ALA A 244 -10.94 8.55 1.36
N GLY A 245 -10.13 7.57 1.80
CA GLY A 245 -10.55 6.22 2.12
C GLY A 245 -10.50 5.25 0.94
N ASN A 246 -10.02 5.66 -0.24
CA ASN A 246 -9.85 4.74 -1.36
C ASN A 246 -8.62 3.84 -1.08
N SER A 247 -8.73 2.55 -1.44
CA SER A 247 -7.75 1.55 -1.03
C SER A 247 -7.31 0.64 -2.16
N ARG A 248 -6.04 0.23 -2.11
CA ARG A 248 -5.46 -0.77 -3.00
C ARG A 248 -4.66 -1.80 -2.21
N SER A 249 -4.75 -3.07 -2.60
CA SER A 249 -3.95 -4.14 -2.01
C SER A 249 -3.04 -4.79 -3.05
N VAL A 250 -1.86 -5.21 -2.61
CA VAL A 250 -0.90 -6.02 -3.38
C VAL A 250 -0.41 -7.16 -2.49
N THR A 251 -0.28 -8.35 -3.08
CA THR A 251 0.22 -9.54 -2.40
C THR A 251 1.70 -9.69 -2.68
N VAL A 252 2.51 -9.83 -1.63
CA VAL A 252 3.94 -10.16 -1.74
C VAL A 252 4.09 -11.59 -2.25
N ASP A 253 5.08 -11.83 -3.12
CA ASP A 253 5.48 -13.17 -3.56
C ASP A 253 5.62 -14.13 -2.36
N PRO A 254 5.14 -15.38 -2.45
CA PRO A 254 5.31 -16.37 -1.39
C PRO A 254 6.77 -16.57 -0.99
N PHE A 255 7.00 -16.76 0.31
CA PHE A 255 8.33 -16.99 0.88
C PHE A 255 8.25 -17.91 2.12
N THR A 256 9.40 -18.35 2.60
CA THR A 256 9.55 -19.09 3.85
C THR A 256 10.52 -18.33 4.74
N ILE A 257 10.14 -18.05 5.98
CA ILE A 257 11.09 -17.60 7.01
C ILE A 257 11.77 -18.83 7.58
N ASP A 258 13.10 -18.81 7.57
CA ASP A 258 13.95 -19.82 8.17
C ASP A 258 15.25 -19.14 8.64
N ALA A 259 15.27 -18.74 9.91
CA ALA A 259 16.49 -18.23 10.55
C ALA A 259 17.07 -19.20 11.58
N THR A 260 16.52 -20.41 11.70
CA THR A 260 17.05 -21.43 12.60
C THR A 260 18.28 -22.09 11.95
N PRO A 261 19.49 -21.93 12.50
CA PRO A 261 20.67 -22.58 11.94
C PRO A 261 20.61 -24.10 12.11
N PRO A 262 21.26 -24.88 11.23
CA PRO A 262 21.43 -26.33 11.41
C PRO A 262 22.22 -26.65 12.69
N GLU A 263 21.75 -27.63 13.47
CA GLU A 263 22.43 -28.15 14.66
C GLU A 263 22.87 -29.61 14.47
N PHE A 264 23.83 -30.06 15.28
CA PHE A 264 24.18 -31.48 15.32
C PHE A 264 23.08 -32.28 16.00
N SER A 265 22.50 -33.25 15.28
CA SER A 265 21.52 -34.18 15.82
C SER A 265 22.19 -35.40 16.49
N SER A 266 23.37 -35.80 16.02
CA SER A 266 24.17 -36.85 16.66
C SER A 266 25.65 -36.79 16.31
N VAL A 267 26.47 -37.37 17.18
CA VAL A 267 27.90 -37.60 16.96
C VAL A 267 28.23 -39.02 17.44
N VAL A 268 28.74 -39.87 16.55
CA VAL A 268 28.99 -41.29 16.82
C VAL A 268 30.40 -41.68 16.38
N ILE A 269 31.16 -42.34 17.24
CA ILE A 269 32.43 -42.98 16.84
C ILE A 269 32.09 -44.24 16.05
N ILE A 270 32.62 -44.36 14.84
CA ILE A 270 32.26 -45.44 13.91
C ILE A 270 33.37 -46.48 13.72
N ASP A 271 34.45 -46.40 14.49
CA ASP A 271 35.48 -47.44 14.60
C ASP A 271 35.59 -48.04 16.02
N PRO A 272 34.50 -48.59 16.59
CA PRO A 272 34.49 -49.08 17.98
C PRO A 272 35.43 -50.26 18.24
N ASP A 273 35.79 -51.02 17.20
CA ASP A 273 36.73 -52.14 17.28
C ASP A 273 38.19 -51.73 17.06
N SER A 274 38.45 -50.45 16.75
CA SER A 274 39.79 -49.89 16.64
C SER A 274 40.19 -49.23 17.95
N PRO A 275 41.40 -49.47 18.51
CA PRO A 275 41.84 -48.80 19.73
C PRO A 275 42.09 -47.29 19.55
N THR A 276 41.90 -46.75 18.34
CA THR A 276 42.27 -45.38 17.98
C THR A 276 41.11 -44.39 17.94
N ASN A 277 39.84 -44.82 17.93
CA ASN A 277 38.66 -43.95 17.82
C ASN A 277 38.85 -42.81 16.79
N SER A 278 39.28 -43.19 15.60
CA SER A 278 39.83 -42.34 14.56
C SER A 278 38.81 -41.83 13.54
N ARG A 279 37.56 -42.31 13.60
CA ARG A 279 36.49 -41.86 12.70
C ARG A 279 35.23 -41.57 13.50
N LEU A 280 34.57 -40.48 13.17
CA LEU A 280 33.24 -40.18 13.69
C LEU A 280 32.27 -39.84 12.58
N THR A 281 30.99 -40.13 12.79
CA THR A 281 29.90 -39.60 11.99
C THR A 281 29.22 -38.49 12.78
N VAL A 282 29.02 -37.35 12.13
CA VAL A 282 28.15 -36.26 12.58
C VAL A 282 26.90 -36.26 11.71
N ALA A 283 25.74 -36.23 12.33
CA ALA A 283 24.49 -35.96 11.65
C ALA A 283 23.99 -34.56 12.04
N PHE A 284 23.39 -33.85 11.08
CA PHE A 284 22.68 -32.61 11.33
C PHE A 284 21.17 -32.87 11.46
N ASP A 285 20.44 -31.93 12.04
CA ASP A 285 18.99 -31.97 12.11
C ASP A 285 18.32 -31.51 10.79
N SER A 286 19.01 -30.70 10.01
CA SER A 286 18.59 -30.16 8.72
C SER A 286 19.68 -30.34 7.64
N ASP A 287 19.35 -29.99 6.40
CA ASP A 287 20.30 -30.09 5.28
C ASP A 287 21.36 -29.01 5.44
N VAL A 288 22.62 -29.36 5.18
CA VAL A 288 23.75 -28.45 5.28
C VAL A 288 24.39 -28.26 3.91
N TYR A 289 24.75 -27.02 3.62
CA TYR A 289 25.30 -26.61 2.34
C TYR A 289 26.60 -25.87 2.52
N LYS A 290 27.41 -25.85 1.47
CA LYS A 290 28.71 -25.18 1.49
C LYS A 290 28.58 -23.66 1.47
N THR A 291 27.61 -23.14 0.73
CA THR A 291 27.41 -21.70 0.51
C THR A 291 26.09 -21.22 1.09
N ASN A 292 26.04 -19.94 1.40
CA ASN A 292 24.92 -19.30 2.11
C ASN A 292 23.64 -19.16 1.28
N ASP A 293 23.68 -19.46 -0.01
CA ASP A 293 22.57 -19.56 -0.95
C ASP A 293 21.94 -20.97 -0.99
N GLY A 294 22.37 -21.88 -0.10
CA GLY A 294 21.77 -23.21 0.04
C GLY A 294 22.15 -24.17 -1.07
N ILE A 295 23.32 -23.98 -1.70
CA ILE A 295 23.84 -24.86 -2.74
C ILE A 295 25.22 -25.43 -2.36
N GLY A 296 25.62 -26.47 -3.08
CA GLY A 296 26.93 -27.09 -2.95
C GLY A 296 27.01 -28.08 -1.79
N GLU A 297 27.53 -29.26 -2.07
CA GLU A 297 27.77 -30.30 -1.07
C GLU A 297 29.03 -29.98 -0.24
N LEU A 298 29.02 -30.41 1.02
CA LEU A 298 30.22 -30.43 1.84
C LEU A 298 31.23 -31.43 1.26
N GLY A 299 32.49 -31.03 1.14
CA GLY A 299 33.51 -31.90 0.54
C GLY A 299 34.93 -31.64 1.03
N ALA A 300 35.90 -32.15 0.25
CA ALA A 300 37.31 -31.98 0.54
C ALA A 300 37.70 -30.50 0.63
N GLY A 301 38.29 -30.11 1.75
CA GLY A 301 38.62 -28.73 2.14
C GLY A 301 37.73 -28.20 3.27
N ASP A 302 36.51 -28.71 3.42
CA ASP A 302 35.54 -28.21 4.40
C ASP A 302 35.73 -28.84 5.80
N GLN A 303 36.60 -29.85 5.92
CA GLN A 303 36.97 -30.45 7.20
C GLN A 303 37.52 -29.46 8.24
N GLY A 304 38.03 -28.30 7.78
CA GLY A 304 38.51 -27.22 8.64
C GLY A 304 37.41 -26.51 9.42
N TYR A 305 36.15 -26.66 9.00
CA TYR A 305 34.99 -26.12 9.73
C TYR A 305 34.58 -26.98 10.93
N PHE A 306 35.06 -28.23 10.98
CA PHE A 306 34.79 -29.15 12.09
C PHE A 306 35.97 -29.14 13.06
N LYS A 307 35.73 -28.62 14.27
CA LYS A 307 36.75 -28.59 15.33
C LYS A 307 36.51 -29.70 16.34
N THR A 308 37.43 -30.66 16.39
CA THR A 308 37.43 -31.74 17.39
C THR A 308 38.16 -31.30 18.66
N VAL A 309 37.52 -31.45 19.82
CA VAL A 309 38.13 -31.20 21.13
C VAL A 309 37.94 -32.43 22.01
N VAL A 310 39.04 -33.01 22.49
CA VAL A 310 39.03 -34.10 23.47
C VAL A 310 39.26 -33.49 24.85
N THR A 311 38.31 -33.64 25.76
CA THR A 311 38.42 -33.12 27.13
C THR A 311 38.34 -34.27 28.13
N GLY A 312 39.39 -34.43 28.95
CA GLY A 312 39.50 -35.53 29.91
C GLY A 312 40.07 -36.83 29.30
N GLY A 313 40.46 -37.77 30.17
CA GLY A 313 41.11 -39.02 29.78
C GLY A 313 42.59 -38.87 29.38
N ILE A 314 43.16 -39.93 28.79
CA ILE A 314 44.55 -39.97 28.28
C ILE A 314 44.65 -39.88 26.75
N ALA A 315 43.51 -39.84 26.06
CA ALA A 315 43.46 -39.72 24.61
C ALA A 315 43.93 -38.32 24.18
N VAL A 316 44.72 -38.26 23.11
CA VAL A 316 45.26 -37.01 22.56
C VAL A 316 44.89 -36.88 21.10
N VAL A 317 44.48 -35.68 20.68
CA VAL A 317 44.38 -35.35 19.25
C VAL A 317 45.80 -35.09 18.76
N SER A 318 46.32 -35.95 17.89
CA SER A 318 47.68 -35.77 17.38
C SER A 318 47.77 -34.48 16.53
N SER A 319 48.91 -33.79 16.57
CA SER A 319 49.15 -32.59 15.76
C SER A 319 49.18 -32.84 14.25
N PHE A 320 49.12 -34.10 13.81
CA PHE A 320 49.08 -34.54 12.42
C PHE A 320 47.72 -35.11 12.02
N ALA A 321 46.73 -35.12 12.92
CA ALA A 321 45.38 -35.57 12.60
C ALA A 321 44.76 -34.58 11.59
N GLN A 322 44.36 -35.09 10.43
CA GLN A 322 43.51 -34.38 9.49
C GLN A 322 42.14 -35.04 9.51
N ASN A 323 41.11 -34.24 9.78
CA ASN A 323 39.73 -34.64 9.57
C ASN A 323 39.55 -34.96 8.08
N ILE A 324 38.87 -36.06 7.73
CA ILE A 324 38.57 -36.42 6.35
C ILE A 324 37.06 -36.43 6.20
N LEU A 325 36.56 -35.52 5.38
CA LEU A 325 35.12 -35.34 5.19
C LEU A 325 34.58 -36.31 4.13
N GLU A 326 33.69 -37.22 4.52
CA GLU A 326 32.87 -38.02 3.60
C GLU A 326 31.39 -37.68 3.86
N HIS A 327 30.78 -36.89 2.97
CA HIS A 327 29.36 -36.51 3.09
C HIS A 327 28.48 -37.47 2.30
N ASN A 328 27.40 -37.97 2.91
CA ASN A 328 26.37 -38.76 2.25
C ASN A 328 25.09 -37.92 2.08
N PRO A 329 24.80 -37.39 0.87
CA PRO A 329 23.65 -36.53 0.65
C PRO A 329 22.30 -37.27 0.77
N SER A 330 22.29 -38.60 0.76
CA SER A 330 21.06 -39.39 0.92
C SER A 330 20.69 -39.67 2.39
N THR A 331 21.67 -39.77 3.28
CA THR A 331 21.44 -40.05 4.70
C THR A 331 21.62 -38.82 5.59
N ARG A 332 22.10 -37.70 5.03
CA ARG A 332 22.45 -36.45 5.74
C ARG A 332 23.61 -36.61 6.73
N ASP A 333 24.26 -37.76 6.68
CA ASP A 333 25.41 -38.07 7.52
C ASP A 333 26.68 -37.46 6.92
N THR A 334 27.50 -36.89 7.78
CA THR A 334 28.83 -36.40 7.43
C THR A 334 29.85 -37.13 8.29
N VAL A 335 30.67 -37.96 7.68
CA VAL A 335 31.79 -38.64 8.35
C VAL A 335 32.98 -37.68 8.37
N VAL A 336 33.62 -37.52 9.53
CA VAL A 336 34.76 -36.63 9.78
C VAL A 336 35.95 -37.42 10.31
#